data_AF-A0A7K2NZ19-F1
#
_entry.id   AF-A0A7K2NZ19-F1
#
_cell.length_a   1.000
_cell.length_b   1.000
_cell.length_c   1.000
_cell.angle_alpha   90.00
_cell.angle_beta   90.00
_cell.angle_gamma   90.00
#
_symmetry.space_group_name_H-M   'P 1'
#
loop_
_entity.id
_entity.type
_entity.pdbx_description
1 polymer ?
#
loop_
_entity_poly.entity_id
_entity_poly.type
_entity_poly.pdbx_seq_one_letter_code
_entity_poly.pdbx_strand_id
1 'polypeptide(L)'
;MTDEAEDSGPGGYAAARLRLLTEGARSGPPRRRALAELTDGWLAGLFGAATEGHTGVSLVAVGGYGRGELSPRSDLDLLLLHDGRDDKAVAALADRLWYPVWDLGIDLDHSVRTPQQARKTAGEDLKVHLGLLDARHLAGDLGLTASLRTAVLADWRNQAPKRLPELRDLCAERAERQGELQFLLEPDLKEARGGLRDATALRA
;
A
#
# COMPACT_ATOMS: atom_id res chain seq x y z
N MET A 1 10.82 25.55 -20.90
CA MET A 1 11.99 24.89 -21.51
C MET A 1 13.19 25.45 -20.77
N THR A 2 13.72 24.84 -19.72
CA THR A 2 13.84 23.43 -19.30
C THR A 2 14.09 23.45 -17.79
N ASP A 3 13.27 22.77 -16.96
CA ASP A 3 13.69 22.41 -15.58
C ASP A 3 12.83 21.36 -14.85
N GLU A 4 11.90 20.66 -15.51
CA GLU A 4 11.05 19.66 -14.83
C GLU A 4 11.65 18.25 -14.79
N ALA A 5 12.80 18.05 -15.45
CA ALA A 5 13.43 16.73 -15.55
C ALA A 5 14.45 16.43 -14.45
N GLU A 6 14.95 17.43 -13.71
CA GLU A 6 16.00 17.23 -12.69
C GLU A 6 15.47 16.83 -11.29
N ASP A 7 14.18 17.02 -10.98
CA ASP A 7 13.63 16.82 -9.62
C ASP A 7 12.95 15.45 -9.41
N SER A 8 13.00 14.55 -10.40
CA SER A 8 12.34 13.23 -10.33
C SER A 8 13.22 12.11 -9.77
N GLY A 9 14.50 12.40 -9.48
CA GLY A 9 15.42 11.47 -8.82
C GLY A 9 15.13 11.28 -7.32
N PRO A 10 15.76 10.28 -6.67
CA PRO A 10 15.56 9.98 -5.24
C PRO A 10 15.74 11.20 -4.31
N GLY A 11 16.72 12.06 -4.62
CA GLY A 11 17.00 13.28 -3.87
C GLY A 11 15.89 14.34 -3.96
N GLY A 12 15.26 14.48 -5.13
CA GLY A 12 14.16 15.43 -5.33
C GLY A 12 12.89 15.02 -4.59
N TYR A 13 12.55 13.72 -4.66
CA TYR A 13 11.43 13.17 -3.90
C TYR A 13 11.62 13.35 -2.38
N ALA A 14 12.80 13.04 -1.83
CA ALA A 14 13.07 13.20 -0.41
C ALA A 14 12.89 14.66 0.06
N ALA A 15 13.38 15.63 -0.72
CA ALA A 15 13.23 17.05 -0.43
C ALA A 15 11.77 17.51 -0.53
N ALA A 16 11.05 17.10 -1.57
CA ALA A 16 9.61 17.40 -1.74
C ALA A 16 8.77 16.80 -0.60
N ARG A 17 9.07 15.58 -0.18
CA ARG A 17 8.41 14.90 0.94
C ARG A 17 8.67 15.64 2.24
N LEU A 18 9.91 16.07 2.50
CA LEU A 18 10.26 16.84 3.69
C LEU A 18 9.49 18.16 3.75
N ARG A 19 9.41 18.91 2.64
CA ARG A 19 8.62 20.15 2.54
C ARG A 19 7.16 19.93 2.93
N LEU A 20 6.50 18.90 2.41
CA LEU A 20 5.12 18.57 2.77
C LEU A 20 4.92 18.24 4.26
N LEU A 21 5.96 17.75 4.93
CA LEU A 21 5.91 17.39 6.34
C LEU A 21 6.16 18.58 7.28
N THR A 22 7.02 19.53 6.86
CA THR A 22 7.44 20.68 7.68
C THR A 22 6.59 21.92 7.43
N GLU A 23 6.09 22.14 6.22
CA GLU A 23 5.29 23.32 5.89
C GLU A 23 3.88 23.20 6.48
N GLY A 24 3.57 24.08 7.43
CA GLY A 24 2.34 24.04 8.25
C GLY A 24 1.02 24.30 7.51
N ALA A 25 1.04 24.45 6.18
CA ALA A 25 -0.13 24.82 5.39
C ALA A 25 -1.18 23.70 5.24
N ARG A 26 -0.80 22.43 5.48
CA ARG A 26 -1.70 21.28 5.37
C ARG A 26 -1.52 20.37 6.58
N SER A 27 -2.60 19.99 7.26
CA SER A 27 -2.60 18.97 8.32
C SER A 27 -3.72 17.95 8.07
N GLY A 28 -3.66 16.79 8.72
CA GLY A 28 -4.72 15.78 8.60
C GLY A 28 -4.89 15.20 7.18
N PRO A 29 -6.13 14.95 6.72
CA PRO A 29 -6.40 14.28 5.44
C PRO A 29 -5.75 14.95 4.20
N PRO A 30 -5.78 16.30 4.04
CA PRO A 30 -5.10 16.96 2.93
C PRO A 30 -3.59 16.69 2.85
N ARG A 31 -2.90 16.62 4.01
CA ARG A 31 -1.47 16.28 4.03
C ARG A 31 -1.24 14.84 3.61
N ARG A 32 -2.03 13.90 4.13
CA ARG A 32 -1.90 12.47 3.80
C ARG A 32 -2.10 12.22 2.31
N ARG A 33 -3.10 12.88 1.73
CA ARG A 33 -3.37 12.81 0.29
C ARG A 33 -2.22 13.40 -0.53
N ALA A 34 -1.71 14.56 -0.16
CA ALA A 34 -0.58 15.18 -0.86
C ALA A 34 0.70 14.33 -0.77
N LEU A 35 0.96 13.68 0.37
CA LEU A 35 2.04 12.71 0.50
C LEU A 35 1.83 11.52 -0.42
N ALA A 36 0.63 10.94 -0.44
CA ALA A 36 0.30 9.83 -1.33
C ALA A 36 0.48 10.21 -2.81
N GLU A 37 -0.04 11.36 -3.25
CA GLU A 37 0.08 11.85 -4.63
C GLU A 37 1.55 12.09 -5.03
N LEU A 38 2.37 12.65 -4.13
CA LEU A 38 3.81 12.80 -4.36
C LEU A 38 4.51 11.44 -4.49
N THR A 39 4.23 10.51 -3.58
CA THR A 39 4.81 9.16 -3.60
C THR A 39 4.35 8.37 -4.83
N ASP A 40 3.09 8.53 -5.26
CA ASP A 40 2.55 7.89 -6.47
C ASP A 40 3.33 8.32 -7.71
N GLY A 41 3.55 9.64 -7.88
CA GLY A 41 4.30 10.18 -9.02
C GLY A 41 5.74 9.68 -9.06
N TRP A 42 6.40 9.65 -7.91
CA TRP A 42 7.77 9.15 -7.79
C TRP A 42 7.86 7.64 -8.09
N LEU A 43 6.98 6.82 -7.50
CA LEU A 43 6.95 5.38 -7.76
C LEU A 43 6.56 5.05 -9.20
N ALA A 44 5.65 5.81 -9.80
CA ALA A 44 5.31 5.65 -11.22
C ALA A 44 6.51 5.98 -12.12
N GLY A 45 7.30 6.99 -11.78
CA GLY A 45 8.57 7.30 -12.45
C GLY A 45 9.59 6.17 -12.33
N LEU A 46 9.82 5.65 -11.12
CA LEU A 46 10.70 4.50 -10.90
C LEU A 46 10.23 3.26 -11.66
N PHE A 47 8.93 2.99 -11.64
CA PHE A 47 8.34 1.87 -12.38
C PHE A 47 8.52 2.02 -13.90
N GLY A 48 8.31 3.23 -14.44
CA GLY A 48 8.55 3.52 -15.85
C GLY A 48 10.01 3.29 -16.26
N ALA A 49 10.95 3.72 -15.42
CA ALA A 49 12.38 3.50 -15.64
C ALA A 49 12.77 2.01 -15.52
N ALA A 50 12.21 1.28 -14.56
CA ALA A 50 12.51 -0.13 -14.31
C ALA A 50 11.86 -1.08 -15.35
N THR A 51 10.74 -0.69 -15.95
CA THR A 51 10.03 -1.52 -16.93
C THR A 51 10.64 -1.45 -18.32
N GLU A 52 11.23 -0.34 -18.75
CA GLU A 52 11.78 -0.18 -20.11
C GLU A 52 10.78 -0.61 -21.22
N GLY A 53 9.47 -0.45 -20.99
CA GLY A 53 8.42 -0.85 -21.93
C GLY A 53 7.92 -2.30 -21.82
N HIS A 54 8.35 -3.07 -20.80
CA HIS A 54 7.76 -4.38 -20.51
C HIS A 54 6.27 -4.26 -20.18
N THR A 55 5.45 -5.12 -20.79
CA THR A 55 4.00 -5.21 -20.56
C THR A 55 3.65 -6.38 -19.65
N GLY A 56 2.42 -6.43 -19.14
CA GLY A 56 1.97 -7.54 -18.30
C GLY A 56 2.48 -7.45 -16.86
N VAL A 57 2.82 -6.24 -16.42
CA VAL A 57 3.20 -5.91 -15.04
C VAL A 57 2.44 -4.67 -14.56
N SER A 58 2.13 -4.59 -13.27
CA SER A 58 1.35 -3.51 -12.67
C SER A 58 1.83 -3.22 -11.25
N LEU A 59 2.06 -1.95 -10.93
CA LEU A 59 2.39 -1.50 -9.59
C LEU A 59 1.12 -1.06 -8.86
N VAL A 60 0.91 -1.61 -7.66
CA VAL A 60 -0.31 -1.44 -6.89
C VAL A 60 0.06 -1.06 -5.44
N ALA A 61 -0.56 -0.01 -4.90
CA ALA A 61 -0.53 0.28 -3.48
C ALA A 61 -1.63 -0.49 -2.76
N VAL A 62 -1.37 -1.02 -1.56
CA VAL A 62 -2.37 -1.74 -0.75
C VAL A 62 -2.50 -1.11 0.63
N GLY A 63 -3.51 -1.54 1.40
CA GLY A 63 -3.70 -1.07 2.78
C GLY A 63 -3.80 0.46 2.92
N GLY A 64 -3.11 1.02 3.92
CA GLY A 64 -3.16 2.45 4.23
C GLY A 64 -2.66 3.33 3.08
N TYR A 65 -1.64 2.87 2.35
CA TYR A 65 -1.16 3.58 1.17
C TYR A 65 -2.16 3.46 -0.01
N GLY A 66 -2.77 2.29 -0.17
CA GLY A 66 -3.87 2.07 -1.12
C GLY A 66 -5.03 3.05 -0.91
N ARG A 67 -5.35 3.38 0.34
CA ARG A 67 -6.37 4.40 0.69
C ARG A 67 -5.92 5.86 0.56
N GLY A 68 -4.65 6.12 0.23
CA GLY A 68 -4.10 7.48 0.17
C GLY A 68 -3.92 8.13 1.55
N GLU A 69 -3.69 7.31 2.59
CA GLU A 69 -3.62 7.75 3.99
C GLU A 69 -2.18 7.73 4.55
N LEU A 70 -1.18 8.03 3.72
CA LEU A 70 0.22 8.06 4.16
C LEU A 70 0.44 9.09 5.28
N SER A 71 1.12 8.64 6.33
CA SER A 71 1.57 9.45 7.47
C SER A 71 3.10 9.62 7.42
N PRO A 72 3.70 10.53 8.22
CA PRO A 72 5.12 10.88 8.11
C PRO A 72 6.10 9.71 8.20
N ARG A 73 5.75 8.65 8.93
CA ARG A 73 6.53 7.42 9.09
C ARG A 73 5.74 6.17 8.67
N SER A 74 4.82 6.32 7.71
CA SER A 74 4.14 5.16 7.13
C SER A 74 5.10 4.38 6.24
N ASP A 75 5.08 3.07 6.39
CA ASP A 75 5.65 2.12 5.43
C ASP A 75 4.91 2.26 4.09
N LEU A 76 5.58 1.90 3.00
CA LEU A 76 4.96 1.74 1.69
C LEU A 76 4.56 0.29 1.50
N ASP A 77 3.25 0.03 1.50
CA ASP A 77 2.71 -1.31 1.22
C ASP A 77 2.46 -1.44 -0.30
N LEU A 78 3.32 -2.20 -0.99
CA LEU A 78 3.34 -2.34 -2.45
C LEU A 78 3.14 -3.78 -2.93
N LEU A 79 2.47 -3.91 -4.06
CA LEU A 79 2.28 -5.16 -4.79
C LEU A 79 2.69 -4.93 -6.24
N LEU A 80 3.71 -5.67 -6.69
CA LEU A 80 4.05 -5.80 -8.09
C LEU A 80 3.30 -7.02 -8.65
N LEU A 81 2.25 -6.73 -9.43
CA LEU A 81 1.51 -7.74 -10.16
C LEU A 81 2.19 -8.06 -11.48
N HIS A 82 2.14 -9.32 -11.89
CA HIS A 82 2.56 -9.76 -13.21
C HIS A 82 1.64 -10.85 -13.78
N ASP A 83 1.67 -11.04 -15.09
CA ASP A 83 0.83 -12.02 -15.80
C ASP A 83 1.38 -13.46 -15.81
N GLY A 84 2.57 -13.66 -15.24
CA GLY A 84 3.23 -14.98 -15.11
C GLY A 84 4.00 -15.44 -16.36
N ARG A 85 4.26 -14.58 -17.34
CA ARG A 85 4.96 -14.99 -18.58
C ARG A 85 6.47 -15.12 -18.46
N ASP A 86 7.12 -14.28 -17.67
CA ASP A 86 8.59 -14.29 -17.51
C ASP A 86 9.01 -13.95 -16.08
N ASP A 87 9.16 -14.98 -15.24
CA ASP A 87 9.53 -14.82 -13.83
C ASP A 87 10.92 -14.20 -13.65
N LYS A 88 11.86 -14.43 -14.58
CA LYS A 88 13.22 -13.87 -14.48
C LYS A 88 13.22 -12.38 -14.77
N ALA A 89 12.51 -11.96 -15.81
CA ALA A 89 12.35 -10.54 -16.12
C ALA A 89 11.61 -9.81 -15.00
N VAL A 90 10.59 -10.44 -14.41
CA VAL A 90 9.83 -9.88 -13.27
C VAL A 90 10.72 -9.74 -12.04
N ALA A 91 11.56 -10.72 -11.71
CA ALA A 91 12.50 -10.62 -10.60
C ALA A 91 13.52 -9.48 -10.79
N ALA A 92 14.09 -9.36 -12.00
CA ALA A 92 15.01 -8.27 -12.31
C ALA A 92 14.34 -6.89 -12.28
N LEU A 93 13.07 -6.80 -12.70
CA LEU A 93 12.27 -5.58 -12.61
C LEU A 93 11.98 -5.22 -11.15
N ALA A 94 11.62 -6.21 -10.32
CA ALA A 94 11.37 -6.03 -8.91
C ALA A 94 12.61 -5.44 -8.22
N ASP A 95 13.79 -6.01 -8.45
CA ASP A 95 15.05 -5.49 -7.93
C ASP A 95 15.26 -4.03 -8.34
N ARG A 96 15.14 -3.70 -9.63
CA ARG A 96 15.29 -2.32 -10.15
C ARG A 96 14.30 -1.34 -9.54
N LEU A 97 13.12 -1.81 -9.13
CA LEU A 97 12.07 -0.99 -8.54
C LEU A 97 12.27 -0.79 -7.03
N TRP A 98 12.69 -1.83 -6.30
CA TRP A 98 12.76 -1.81 -4.84
C TRP A 98 14.06 -1.22 -4.30
N TYR A 99 15.21 -1.46 -4.94
CA TYR A 99 16.49 -0.91 -4.47
C TYR A 99 16.46 0.62 -4.30
N PRO A 100 15.96 1.43 -5.26
CA PRO A 100 15.86 2.87 -5.08
C PRO A 100 14.98 3.30 -3.90
N VAL A 101 13.98 2.50 -3.53
CA VAL A 101 13.10 2.78 -2.38
C VAL A 101 13.85 2.53 -1.07
N TRP A 102 14.58 1.41 -1.00
CA TRP A 102 15.41 1.07 0.16
C TRP A 102 16.58 2.02 0.35
N ASP A 103 17.22 2.45 -0.74
CA ASP A 103 18.36 3.38 -0.70
C ASP A 103 17.98 4.75 -0.10
N LEU A 104 16.69 5.12 -0.15
CA LEU A 104 16.14 6.31 0.51
C LEU A 104 15.82 6.12 1.99
N GLY A 105 15.98 4.91 2.54
CA GLY A 105 15.68 4.59 3.93
C GLY A 105 14.19 4.59 4.25
N ILE A 106 13.33 4.33 3.26
CA ILE A 106 11.88 4.22 3.45
C ILE A 106 11.54 2.76 3.75
N ASP A 107 10.77 2.54 4.82
CA ASP A 107 10.23 1.23 5.14
C ASP A 107 9.29 0.75 4.03
N LEU A 108 9.56 -0.44 3.48
CA LEU A 108 8.87 -1.02 2.33
C LEU A 108 8.38 -2.42 2.69
N ASP A 109 7.06 -2.60 2.76
CA ASP A 109 6.43 -3.92 2.71
C ASP A 109 6.00 -4.18 1.27
N HIS A 110 6.55 -5.22 0.65
CA HIS A 110 6.31 -5.48 -0.76
C HIS A 110 6.06 -6.95 -1.05
N SER A 111 5.36 -7.21 -2.15
CA SER A 111 5.22 -8.56 -2.69
C SER A 111 5.19 -8.54 -4.21
N VAL A 112 5.67 -9.63 -4.81
CA VAL A 112 5.63 -9.86 -6.26
C VAL A 112 4.77 -11.09 -6.49
N ARG A 113 3.63 -10.93 -7.16
CA ARG A 113 2.64 -12.01 -7.30
C ARG A 113 1.89 -11.93 -8.62
N THR A 114 1.46 -13.09 -9.12
CA THR A 114 0.38 -13.14 -10.10
C THR A 114 -0.97 -12.85 -9.42
N PRO A 115 -2.02 -12.45 -10.15
CA PRO A 115 -3.37 -12.31 -9.59
C PRO A 115 -3.85 -13.56 -8.86
N GLN A 116 -3.51 -14.75 -9.37
CA GLN A 116 -3.86 -16.03 -8.77
C GLN A 116 -3.12 -16.25 -7.44
N GLN A 117 -1.82 -15.93 -7.38
CA GLN A 117 -1.05 -16.01 -6.14
C GLN A 117 -1.55 -15.00 -5.10
N ALA A 118 -1.84 -13.77 -5.49
CA ALA A 118 -2.39 -12.74 -4.59
C ALA A 118 -3.73 -13.18 -3.99
N ARG A 119 -4.63 -13.73 -4.81
CA ARG A 119 -5.91 -14.31 -4.34
C ARG A 119 -5.72 -15.52 -3.43
N LYS A 120 -4.78 -16.40 -3.76
CA LYS A 120 -4.47 -17.56 -2.91
C LYS A 120 -4.03 -17.12 -1.53
N THR A 121 -3.07 -16.19 -1.44
CA THR A 121 -2.61 -15.65 -0.16
C THR A 121 -3.73 -14.94 0.59
N ALA A 122 -4.59 -14.18 -0.09
CA ALA A 122 -5.79 -13.59 0.53
C ALA A 122 -6.74 -14.65 1.12
N GLY A 123 -6.87 -15.80 0.45
CA GLY A 123 -7.64 -16.94 0.94
C GLY A 123 -7.02 -17.63 2.16
N GLU A 124 -5.74 -17.45 2.42
CA GLU A 124 -5.01 -18.07 3.54
C GLU A 124 -4.87 -17.10 4.73
N ASP A 125 -4.74 -15.79 4.46
CA ASP A 125 -4.51 -14.75 5.47
C ASP A 125 -5.54 -13.61 5.35
N LEU A 126 -6.35 -13.45 6.39
CA LEU A 126 -7.35 -12.40 6.50
C LEU A 126 -6.73 -10.99 6.39
N LYS A 127 -5.56 -10.74 6.98
CA LYS A 127 -4.91 -9.42 6.92
C LYS A 127 -4.51 -9.06 5.49
N VAL A 128 -4.03 -10.04 4.74
CA VAL A 128 -3.70 -9.88 3.31
C VAL A 128 -4.97 -9.60 2.52
N HIS A 129 -6.06 -10.33 2.78
CA HIS A 129 -7.35 -10.08 2.12
C HIS A 129 -7.82 -8.64 2.36
N LEU A 130 -7.80 -8.18 3.61
CA LEU A 130 -8.19 -6.81 3.97
C LEU A 130 -7.31 -5.76 3.29
N GLY A 131 -6.00 -5.96 3.25
CA GLY A 131 -5.08 -5.06 2.55
C GLY A 131 -5.37 -4.97 1.05
N LEU A 132 -5.73 -6.08 0.41
CA LEU A 132 -6.06 -6.14 -1.02
C LEU A 132 -7.44 -5.54 -1.35
N LEU A 133 -8.35 -5.37 -0.39
CA LEU A 133 -9.58 -4.60 -0.60
C LEU A 133 -9.27 -3.13 -0.90
N ASP A 134 -8.15 -2.63 -0.39
CA ASP A 134 -7.66 -1.27 -0.61
C ASP A 134 -6.71 -1.15 -1.83
N ALA A 135 -6.54 -2.22 -2.63
CA ALA A 135 -5.59 -2.26 -3.73
C ALA A 135 -5.81 -1.15 -4.77
N ARG A 136 -4.94 -0.14 -4.85
CA ARG A 136 -5.04 1.01 -5.76
C ARG A 136 -3.95 0.98 -6.81
N HIS A 137 -4.34 1.12 -8.07
CA HIS A 137 -3.42 1.16 -9.20
C HIS A 137 -2.49 2.39 -9.11
N LEU A 138 -1.19 2.19 -9.29
CA LEU A 138 -0.20 3.26 -9.40
C LEU A 138 0.32 3.40 -10.84
N ALA A 139 0.77 2.29 -11.45
CA ALA A 139 1.36 2.30 -12.80
C ALA A 139 1.29 0.93 -13.49
N GLY A 140 1.47 0.91 -14.82
CA GLY A 140 1.55 -0.32 -15.63
C GLY A 140 0.21 -0.79 -16.17
N ASP A 141 0.01 -2.10 -16.23
CA ASP A 141 -1.20 -2.71 -16.79
C ASP A 141 -2.40 -2.52 -15.85
N LEU A 142 -3.31 -1.62 -16.22
CA LEU A 142 -4.53 -1.36 -15.47
C LEU A 142 -5.47 -2.58 -15.43
N GLY A 143 -5.47 -3.41 -16.48
CA GLY A 143 -6.29 -4.61 -16.58
C GLY A 143 -5.94 -5.65 -15.52
N LEU A 144 -4.65 -5.83 -15.21
CA LEU A 144 -4.19 -6.70 -14.11
C LEU A 144 -4.73 -6.22 -12.75
N THR A 145 -4.59 -4.92 -12.47
CA THR A 145 -5.07 -4.36 -11.20
C THR A 145 -6.60 -4.45 -11.10
N ALA A 146 -7.32 -4.08 -12.16
CA ALA A 146 -8.79 -4.12 -12.17
C ALA A 146 -9.32 -5.55 -11.99
N SER A 147 -8.69 -6.53 -12.65
CA SER A 147 -9.06 -7.95 -12.53
C SER A 147 -8.83 -8.46 -11.11
N LEU A 148 -7.68 -8.13 -10.49
CA LEU A 148 -7.41 -8.49 -9.10
C LEU A 148 -8.46 -7.89 -8.15
N ARG A 149 -8.71 -6.57 -8.24
CA ARG A 149 -9.67 -5.87 -7.37
C ARG A 149 -11.06 -6.50 -7.42
N THR A 150 -11.56 -6.75 -8.63
CA THR A 150 -12.87 -7.39 -8.84
C THR A 150 -12.92 -8.77 -8.19
N ALA A 151 -11.88 -9.59 -8.40
CA ALA A 151 -11.85 -10.94 -7.87
C ALA A 151 -11.73 -10.97 -6.34
N VAL A 152 -10.86 -10.15 -5.76
CA VAL A 152 -10.67 -10.05 -4.29
C VAL A 152 -11.96 -9.59 -3.60
N LEU A 153 -12.67 -8.62 -4.17
CA LEU A 153 -13.94 -8.14 -3.64
C LEU A 153 -15.04 -9.22 -3.72
N ALA A 154 -15.10 -9.96 -4.83
CA ALA A 154 -16.03 -11.08 -4.97
C ALA A 154 -15.70 -12.19 -3.95
N ASP A 155 -14.43 -12.54 -3.78
CA ASP A 155 -13.97 -13.52 -2.80
C ASP A 155 -14.33 -13.09 -1.37
N TRP A 156 -14.15 -11.80 -1.03
CA TRP A 156 -14.53 -11.25 0.27
C TRP A 156 -16.03 -11.39 0.53
N ARG A 157 -16.87 -10.95 -0.42
CA ARG A 157 -18.34 -11.01 -0.29
C ARG A 157 -18.84 -12.44 -0.12
N ASN A 158 -18.28 -13.38 -0.86
CA ASN A 158 -18.65 -14.79 -0.78
C ASN A 158 -18.22 -15.44 0.54
N GLN A 159 -17.08 -15.01 1.11
CA GLN A 159 -16.54 -15.56 2.34
C GLN A 159 -16.93 -14.78 3.60
N ALA A 160 -17.58 -13.61 3.47
CA ALA A 160 -17.89 -12.71 4.58
C ALA A 160 -18.56 -13.39 5.78
N PRO A 161 -19.56 -14.29 5.62
CA PRO A 161 -20.15 -14.99 6.77
C PRO A 161 -19.15 -15.80 7.60
N LYS A 162 -18.09 -16.32 6.96
CA LYS A 162 -17.01 -17.05 7.63
C LYS A 162 -15.91 -16.11 8.15
N ARG A 163 -15.58 -15.06 7.39
CA ARG A 163 -14.48 -14.13 7.70
C ARG A 163 -14.81 -13.08 8.75
N LEU A 164 -16.07 -12.66 8.88
CA LEU A 164 -16.46 -11.65 9.86
C LEU A 164 -16.21 -12.11 11.31
N PRO A 165 -16.50 -13.37 11.71
CA PRO A 165 -16.05 -13.90 12.99
C PRO A 165 -14.52 -13.83 13.18
N GLU A 166 -13.73 -14.23 12.16
CA GLU A 166 -12.26 -14.16 12.20
C GLU A 166 -11.77 -12.72 12.39
N LEU A 167 -12.40 -11.74 11.71
CA LEU A 167 -12.10 -10.32 11.87
C LEU A 167 -12.42 -9.81 13.27
N ARG A 168 -13.58 -10.19 13.81
CA ARG A 168 -13.97 -9.85 15.18
C ARG A 168 -12.95 -10.39 16.18
N ASP A 169 -12.56 -11.66 16.04
CA ASP A 169 -11.62 -12.31 16.95
C ASP A 169 -10.24 -11.65 16.88
N LEU A 170 -9.79 -11.25 15.68
CA LEU A 170 -8.56 -10.47 15.49
C LEU A 170 -8.63 -9.10 16.17
N CYS A 171 -9.78 -8.41 16.10
CA CYS A 171 -9.98 -7.14 16.81
C CYS A 171 -9.99 -7.35 18.33
N ALA A 172 -10.61 -8.42 18.82
CA ALA A 172 -10.66 -8.76 20.25
C ALA A 172 -9.27 -9.08 20.80
N GLU A 173 -8.50 -9.94 20.12
CA GLU A 173 -7.13 -10.29 20.50
C GLU A 173 -6.22 -9.05 20.57
N ARG A 174 -6.37 -8.13 19.62
CA ARG A 174 -5.65 -6.86 19.66
C ARG A 174 -6.10 -5.99 20.85
N ALA A 175 -7.39 -5.89 21.10
CA ALA A 175 -7.91 -5.13 22.24
C ALA A 175 -7.41 -5.67 23.59
N GLU A 176 -7.32 -6.99 23.75
CA GLU A 176 -6.75 -7.62 24.95
C GLU A 176 -5.28 -7.25 25.16
N ARG A 177 -4.49 -7.14 24.09
CA ARG A 177 -3.07 -6.78 24.15
C ARG A 177 -2.83 -5.30 24.37
N GLN A 178 -3.64 -4.45 23.73
CA GLN A 178 -3.39 -3.00 23.64
C GLN A 178 -4.23 -2.19 24.63
N GLY A 179 -5.28 -2.77 25.22
CA GLY A 179 -6.24 -2.08 26.06
C GLY A 179 -7.20 -1.19 25.26
N GLU A 180 -8.04 -0.45 25.98
CA GLU A 180 -9.02 0.46 25.37
C GLU A 180 -8.55 1.90 25.42
N LEU A 181 -8.65 2.58 24.28
CA LEU A 181 -8.15 3.94 24.11
C LEU A 181 -8.72 4.91 25.17
N GLN A 182 -9.99 4.77 25.52
CA GLN A 182 -10.67 5.63 26.50
C GLN A 182 -10.19 5.47 27.95
N PHE A 183 -9.51 4.35 28.29
CA PHE A 183 -9.12 4.02 29.66
C PHE A 183 -7.61 4.10 29.90
N LEU A 184 -6.82 4.33 28.86
CA LEU A 184 -5.36 4.41 28.94
C LEU A 184 -4.91 5.87 29.04
N LEU A 185 -3.92 6.12 29.89
CA LEU A 185 -3.29 7.45 29.98
C LEU A 185 -2.47 7.76 28.73
N GLU A 186 -1.81 6.75 28.16
CA GLU A 186 -0.96 6.85 26.97
C GLU A 186 -1.32 5.72 25.96
N PRO A 187 -2.50 5.81 25.29
CA PRO A 187 -2.93 4.77 24.37
C PRO A 187 -2.13 4.77 23.06
N ASP A 188 -1.95 3.58 22.48
CA ASP A 188 -1.57 3.47 21.07
C ASP A 188 -2.77 3.86 20.18
N LEU A 189 -2.71 5.03 19.53
CA LEU A 189 -3.80 5.55 18.71
C LEU A 189 -4.11 4.68 17.47
N LYS A 190 -3.19 3.82 17.06
CA LYS A 190 -3.35 2.92 15.91
C LYS A 190 -3.98 1.61 16.35
N GLU A 191 -3.41 0.97 17.37
CA GLU A 191 -3.69 -0.42 17.71
C GLU A 191 -4.63 -0.60 18.93
N ALA A 192 -4.81 0.39 19.81
CA ALA A 192 -5.73 0.27 20.94
C ALA A 192 -7.20 0.13 20.47
N ARG A 193 -8.04 -0.50 21.30
CA ARG A 193 -9.47 -0.63 21.01
C ARG A 193 -10.11 0.76 20.86
N GLY A 194 -10.81 0.96 19.75
CA GLY A 194 -11.37 2.27 19.36
C GLY A 194 -10.39 3.16 18.60
N GLY A 195 -9.17 2.68 18.31
CA GLY A 195 -8.16 3.37 17.51
C GLY A 195 -8.37 3.28 16.00
N LEU A 196 -7.38 3.75 15.24
CA LEU A 196 -7.45 3.85 13.77
C LEU A 196 -7.67 2.49 13.09
N ARG A 197 -7.13 1.40 13.66
CA ARG A 197 -7.24 0.08 13.04
C ARG A 197 -8.62 -0.54 13.17
N ASP A 198 -9.33 -0.26 14.25
CA ASP A 198 -10.73 -0.65 14.42
C ASP A 198 -11.64 0.13 13.46
N ALA A 199 -11.39 1.44 13.29
CA ALA A 199 -12.09 2.24 12.29
C ALA A 199 -11.88 1.72 10.85
N THR A 200 -10.68 1.20 10.57
CA THR A 200 -10.36 0.57 9.27
C THR A 200 -11.11 -0.76 9.10
N ALA A 201 -11.20 -1.57 10.17
CA ALA A 201 -11.91 -2.86 10.12
C ALA A 201 -13.40 -2.71 9.80
N LEU A 202 -14.04 -1.61 10.20
CA LEU A 202 -15.46 -1.32 9.88
C LEU A 202 -15.73 -1.05 8.39
N ARG A 203 -14.68 -0.80 7.60
CA ARG A 203 -14.80 -0.59 6.14
C ARG A 203 -14.76 -1.89 5.33
N ALA A 204 -14.36 -2.99 5.98
CA ALA A 204 -14.21 -4.29 5.35
C ALA A 204 -15.57 -4.84 4.90
#